data_AF-A0A531KYR0-F1
#
_entry.id   AF-A0A531KYR0-F1
#
_cell.length_a   1.000
_cell.length_b   1.000
_cell.length_c   1.000
_cell.angle_alpha   90.00
_cell.angle_beta   90.00
_cell.angle_gamma   90.00
#
_symmetry.space_group_name_H-M   'P 1'
#
loop_
_entity.id
_entity.type
_entity.pdbx_description
1 polymer ?
#
loop_
_entity_poly.entity_id
_entity_poly.type
_entity_poly.pdbx_seq_one_letter_code
_entity_poly.pdbx_strand_id
1 'polypeptide(L)' 'MNDLTSILSEPIARLGATTIALGHALAFGAVLFLGLFVALAVALWRSAKARA' A
#
# COMPACT_ATOMS: atom_id res chain seq x y z
N MET A 1 -24.76 -4.78 -9.18
CA MET A 1 -23.45 -5.44 -8.97
C MET A 1 -22.42 -4.37 -9.21
N ASN A 2 -21.51 -4.11 -8.26
CA ASN A 2 -20.62 -2.94 -8.33
C ASN A 2 -19.40 -3.28 -9.20
N ASP A 3 -19.28 -2.68 -10.38
CA ASP A 3 -18.23 -2.98 -11.37
C ASP A 3 -16.81 -2.78 -10.82
N LEU A 4 -16.64 -1.80 -9.93
CA LEU A 4 -15.39 -1.54 -9.21
C LEU A 4 -14.95 -2.72 -8.32
N THR A 5 -15.91 -3.40 -7.68
CA THR A 5 -15.61 -4.56 -6.83
C THR A 5 -15.23 -5.77 -7.68
N SER A 6 -15.73 -5.85 -8.92
CA SER A 6 -15.36 -6.90 -9.87
C SER A 6 -13.89 -6.78 -10.29
N ILE A 7 -13.45 -5.56 -10.66
CA ILE A 7 -12.05 -5.29 -11.06
C ILE A 7 -11.07 -5.53 -9.91
N LEU A 8 -11.41 -5.12 -8.69
CA LEU A 8 -10.56 -5.36 -7.52
C LEU A 8 -10.43 -6.85 -7.16
N SER A 9 -11.42 -7.66 -7.53
CA SER A 9 -11.41 -9.11 -7.33
C SER A 9 -10.69 -9.85 -8.45
N GLU A 10 -10.22 -9.15 -9.49
CA GLU A 10 -9.56 -9.77 -10.62
C GLU A 10 -8.20 -10.35 -10.20
N PRO A 11 -7.95 -11.64 -10.46
CA PRO A 11 -6.73 -12.31 -10.04
C PRO A 11 -5.56 -11.88 -10.92
N ILE A 12 -4.50 -11.33 -10.32
CA ILE A 12 -3.32 -10.83 -11.04
C ILE A 12 -2.09 -11.73 -10.90
N ALA A 13 -2.02 -12.53 -9.84
CA ALA A 13 -0.91 -13.44 -9.60
C ALA A 13 -1.40 -14.70 -8.90
N ARG A 14 -0.78 -15.84 -9.20
CA ARG A 14 -1.11 -17.12 -8.58
C ARG A 14 0.16 -17.81 -8.10
N LEU A 15 0.27 -18.00 -6.79
CA LEU A 15 1.40 -18.61 -6.11
C LEU A 15 1.00 -20.04 -5.69
N GLY A 16 1.08 -20.98 -6.62
CA GLY A 16 0.61 -22.34 -6.40
C GLY A 16 -0.91 -22.38 -6.19
N ALA A 17 -1.34 -22.68 -4.96
CA ALA A 17 -2.76 -22.72 -4.57
C ALA A 17 -3.33 -21.37 -4.13
N THR A 18 -2.51 -20.35 -3.88
CA THR A 18 -2.97 -19.02 -3.47
C THR A 18 -3.09 -18.09 -4.67
N THR A 19 -4.20 -17.37 -4.75
CA THR A 19 -4.47 -16.37 -5.78
C THR A 19 -4.46 -14.99 -5.15
N ILE A 20 -3.64 -14.09 -5.65
CA ILE A 20 -3.60 -12.69 -5.23
C ILE A 20 -4.43 -11.87 -6.21
N ALA A 21 -5.50 -11.26 -5.70
CA ALA A 21 -6.32 -10.33 -6.46
C ALA A 21 -5.68 -8.94 -6.54
N LEU A 22 -6.04 -8.17 -7.56
CA LEU A 22 -5.57 -6.81 -7.79
C LEU A 22 -5.74 -5.92 -6.54
N GLY A 23 -6.90 -6.02 -5.88
CA GLY A 23 -7.20 -5.27 -4.67
C GLY A 23 -6.23 -5.55 -3.52
N HIS A 24 -5.72 -6.78 -3.39
CA HIS A 24 -4.74 -7.12 -2.36
C HIS A 24 -3.38 -6.47 -2.63
N ALA A 25 -2.93 -6.48 -3.88
CA ALA A 25 -1.68 -5.81 -4.26
C ALA A 25 -1.76 -4.29 -4.07
N LEU A 26 -2.89 -3.68 -4.45
CA LEU A 26 -3.13 -2.25 -4.23
C LEU A 26 -3.19 -1.90 -2.74
N ALA A 27 -3.87 -2.71 -1.93
CA ALA A 27 -3.92 -2.50 -0.49
C ALA A 27 -2.52 -2.58 0.15
N PHE A 28 -1.72 -3.58 -0.23
CA PHE A 28 -0.33 -3.69 0.25
C PHE A 28 0.50 -2.47 -0.16
N GLY A 29 0.40 -2.03 -1.42
CA GLY A 29 1.09 -0.84 -1.91
C GLY A 29 0.68 0.43 -1.15
N ALA A 30 -0.61 0.60 -0.86
CA ALA A 30 -1.12 1.73 -0.10
C ALA A 30 -0.59 1.75 1.34
N VAL A 31 -0.56 0.60 2.02
CA VAL A 31 0.00 0.46 3.37
C VAL A 31 1.50 0.78 3.38
N LEU A 32 2.25 0.23 2.43
CA LEU A 32 3.69 0.47 2.32
C LEU A 32 4.00 1.94 2.08
N PHE A 33 3.26 2.57 1.16
CA PHE A 33 3.41 3.99 0.84
C PHE A 33 3.10 4.87 2.06
N LEU A 34 2.01 4.58 2.78
CA LEU A 34 1.63 5.32 3.97
C LEU A 34 2.70 5.18 5.07
N GLY A 35 3.22 3.97 5.28
CA GLY A 35 4.32 3.73 6.22
C GLY A 35 5.57 4.54 5.87
N LEU A 36 5.96 4.58 4.59
CA LEU A 36 7.09 5.37 4.13
C LEU A 36 6.85 6.88 4.28
N PHE A 37 5.63 7.34 4.01
CA PHE A 37 5.24 8.73 4.20
C PHE A 37 5.33 9.16 5.67
N VAL A 38 4.84 8.33 6.59
CA VAL A 38 4.97 8.57 8.04
C VAL A 38 6.44 8.58 8.45
N ALA A 39 7.23 7.61 7.99
CA ALA A 39 8.67 7.57 8.27
C ALA A 39 9.38 8.83 7.77
N LEU A 40 9.02 9.33 6.59
CA LEU A 40 9.53 10.58 6.04
C LEU A 40 9.12 11.79 6.89
N ALA A 41 7.85 11.89 7.28
CA ALA A 41 7.37 12.97 8.13
C ALA A 41 8.10 12.99 9.48
N VAL A 42 8.33 11.82 10.08
CA VAL A 42 9.10 11.67 11.32
C VAL A 42 10.57 12.06 11.11
N ALA A 43 11.18 11.61 10.02
CA ALA A 43 12.56 11.97 9.70
C ALA A 43 12.72 13.48 9.49
N LEU A 44 11.77 14.10 8.79
CA LEU A 44 11.75 15.54 8.55
C LEU A 44 11.55 16.32 9.84
N TRP A 45 10.61 15.90 10.68
CA TRP A 45 10.39 16.48 12.01
C TRP A 45 11.67 16.42 12.85
N ARG A 46 12.33 15.27 12.86
CA ARG A 46 13.58 15.08 13.60
C ARG A 46 14.70 15.98 13.07
N SER A 47 14.84 16.10 11.75
CA SER A 47 15.83 16.98 11.13
C SER A 47 15.54 18.47 11.40
N ALA A 48 14.27 18.88 11.36
CA ALA A 48 13.86 20.24 11.67
C ALA A 48 14.13 20.58 13.14
N LYS A 49 13.81 19.65 14.06
CA LYS A 49 14.08 19.81 15.50
C LYS A 49 15.58 19.86 15.81
N ALA A 50 16.44 19.19 15.04
CA ALA A 50 17.88 19.29 15.21
C ALA A 50 18.47 20.65 14.76
N ARG A 51 17.69 21.47 14.03
CA ARG A 51 18.09 22.79 13.54
C ARG A 51 17.53 23.94 14.39
N ALA A 52 16.58 23.66 15.28
CA ALA A 52 15.98 24.62 16.21
C ALA A 52 16.70 24.57 17.55
#